data_AF-A0AAE7M628-F1
#
_entry.id   AF-A0AAE7M628-F1
#
_cell.length_a   1.000
_cell.length_b   1.000
_cell.length_c   1.000
_cell.angle_alpha   90.00
_cell.angle_beta   90.00
_cell.angle_gamma   90.00
#
_symmetry.space_group_name_H-M   'P 1'
#
loop_
_entity.id
_entity.type
_entity.pdbx_description
1 polymer ?
#
loop_
_entity_poly.entity_id
_entity_poly.type
_entity_poly.pdbx_seq_one_letter_code
_entity_poly.pdbx_strand_id
1 'polypeptide(L)'
;MVTSPKGRPDQSQPTRSRRDRRPKRRELFCPAHPEQKIEGNGKKYYLHLLSAEELQRRGMSAKRAQLVINAYPVLVLSNEWLEELFCPKCGSSRWCHITKHDRVEHTVRWAPRELWEQVAHVDPIAANPTVSEYTRREARRHRQKRVDGKRFYD
;
A
#
# COMPACT_ATOMS: atom_id res chain seq x y z
N MET A 1 -46.56 -45.07 45.35
CA MET A 1 -46.71 -43.79 44.65
C MET A 1 -45.69 -42.82 45.23
N VAL A 2 -44.57 -42.61 44.55
CA VAL A 2 -43.54 -41.63 44.94
C VAL A 2 -43.01 -41.03 43.65
N THR A 3 -43.26 -39.73 43.48
CA THR A 3 -42.84 -38.89 42.35
C THR A 3 -41.63 -38.05 42.75
N SER A 4 -40.58 -38.04 41.93
CA SER A 4 -39.57 -36.97 41.75
C SER A 4 -38.40 -37.47 40.87
N PRO A 5 -37.61 -36.61 40.21
CA PRO A 5 -37.98 -35.40 39.47
C PRO A 5 -37.33 -35.33 38.05
N LYS A 6 -37.80 -34.35 37.27
CA LYS A 6 -37.40 -33.98 35.90
C LYS A 6 -35.88 -33.74 35.73
N GLY A 7 -35.26 -34.45 34.79
CA GLY A 7 -33.98 -34.05 34.19
C GLY A 7 -34.15 -32.81 33.29
N ARG A 8 -33.35 -31.77 33.50
CA ARG A 8 -33.22 -30.62 32.60
C ARG A 8 -32.36 -31.02 31.40
N PRO A 9 -32.69 -30.62 30.16
CA PRO A 9 -31.74 -30.72 29.06
C PRO A 9 -30.68 -29.63 29.20
N ASP A 10 -29.42 -30.05 29.31
CA ASP A 10 -28.25 -29.18 29.18
C ASP A 10 -28.16 -28.69 27.72
N GLN A 11 -28.66 -27.49 27.46
CA GLN A 11 -28.42 -26.78 26.20
C GLN A 11 -27.12 -25.99 26.31
N SER A 12 -26.00 -26.71 26.27
CA SER A 12 -24.69 -26.12 26.03
C SER A 12 -24.59 -25.75 24.54
N GLN A 13 -25.15 -24.61 24.16
CA GLN A 13 -24.91 -24.02 22.83
C GLN A 13 -23.42 -23.67 22.70
N PRO A 14 -22.72 -24.08 21.63
CA PRO A 14 -21.35 -23.67 21.42
C PRO A 14 -21.32 -22.17 21.13
N THR A 15 -20.76 -21.39 22.05
CA THR A 15 -20.51 -19.97 21.84
C THR A 15 -19.63 -19.80 20.62
N ARG A 16 -20.18 -19.27 19.51
CA ARG A 16 -19.42 -18.86 18.33
C ARG A 16 -18.22 -18.04 18.78
N SER A 17 -17.03 -18.61 18.62
CA SER A 17 -15.80 -17.99 19.10
C SER A 17 -15.63 -16.63 18.44
N ARG A 18 -15.34 -15.59 19.22
CA ARG A 18 -15.12 -14.20 18.77
C ARG A 18 -13.97 -14.04 17.75
N ARG A 19 -13.29 -15.13 17.34
CA ARG A 19 -12.15 -15.14 16.42
C ARG A 19 -12.54 -14.95 14.95
N ASP A 20 -13.80 -15.16 14.57
CA ASP A 20 -14.29 -15.02 13.18
C ASP A 20 -14.57 -13.57 12.73
N ARG A 21 -14.41 -12.58 13.61
CA ARG A 21 -14.60 -11.15 13.25
C ARG A 21 -13.35 -10.50 12.67
N ARG A 22 -12.30 -11.25 12.37
CA ARG A 22 -11.10 -10.65 11.77
C ARG A 22 -11.45 -10.22 10.33
N PRO A 23 -11.31 -8.94 9.99
CA PRO A 23 -11.56 -8.47 8.63
C PRO A 23 -10.74 -9.30 7.64
N LYS A 24 -11.35 -9.73 6.53
CA LYS A 24 -10.66 -10.45 5.47
C LYS A 24 -9.43 -9.65 5.03
N ARG A 25 -8.28 -10.31 4.97
CA ARG A 25 -7.02 -9.70 4.51
C ARG A 25 -7.13 -9.45 3.00
N ARG A 26 -6.38 -8.44 2.52
CA ARG A 26 -6.26 -8.14 1.09
C ARG A 26 -5.82 -9.37 0.29
N GLU A 27 -6.33 -9.49 -0.92
CA GLU A 27 -5.96 -10.54 -1.87
C GLU A 27 -5.15 -9.94 -2.99
N LEU A 28 -3.88 -10.32 -3.04
CA LEU A 28 -2.95 -9.92 -4.07
C LEU A 28 -2.55 -11.19 -4.82
N PHE A 29 -2.55 -11.13 -6.13
CA PHE A 29 -2.17 -12.24 -7.00
C PHE A 29 -0.95 -11.84 -7.84
N CYS A 30 -0.07 -12.80 -8.12
CA CYS A 30 1.10 -12.52 -8.93
C CYS A 30 0.70 -12.25 -10.39
N PRO A 31 1.18 -11.17 -11.04
CA PRO A 31 0.84 -10.90 -12.44
C PRO A 31 1.29 -12.00 -13.41
N ALA A 32 2.32 -12.79 -13.06
CA ALA A 32 2.79 -13.93 -13.84
C ALA A 32 2.11 -15.26 -13.46
N HIS A 33 1.52 -15.35 -12.26
CA HIS A 33 0.87 -16.55 -11.74
C HIS A 33 -0.47 -16.14 -11.10
N PRO A 34 -1.55 -16.02 -11.88
CA PRO A 34 -2.84 -15.52 -11.42
C PRO A 34 -3.44 -16.34 -10.27
N GLU A 35 -3.13 -17.62 -10.19
CA GLU A 35 -3.55 -18.54 -9.13
C GLU A 35 -2.73 -18.40 -7.84
N GLN A 36 -1.55 -17.77 -7.90
CA GLN A 36 -0.67 -17.63 -6.75
C GLN A 36 -1.00 -16.36 -5.96
N LYS A 37 -1.57 -16.56 -4.78
CA LYS A 37 -1.72 -15.49 -3.79
C LYS A 37 -0.36 -15.10 -3.22
N ILE A 38 -0.12 -13.81 -3.14
CA ILE A 38 1.10 -13.20 -2.58
C ILE A 38 0.72 -12.30 -1.41
N GLU A 39 1.61 -12.23 -0.41
CA GLU A 39 1.46 -11.30 0.70
C GLU A 39 2.37 -10.10 0.47
N GLY A 40 1.82 -8.91 0.59
CA GLY A 40 2.60 -7.69 0.68
C GLY A 40 2.79 -7.35 2.15
N ASN A 41 4.04 -7.20 2.59
CA ASN A 41 4.39 -6.66 3.90
C ASN A 41 5.30 -5.43 3.77
N GLY A 42 5.46 -4.94 2.54
CA GLY A 42 6.40 -3.88 2.19
C GLY A 42 5.87 -2.48 2.51
N LYS A 43 6.75 -1.49 2.36
CA LYS A 43 6.36 -0.08 2.40
C LYS A 43 5.53 0.25 1.17
N LYS A 44 4.43 0.98 1.36
CA LYS A 44 3.55 1.46 0.29
C LYS A 44 4.02 2.81 -0.22
N TYR A 45 4.13 2.92 -1.53
CA TYR A 45 4.52 4.13 -2.23
C TYR A 45 3.34 4.64 -3.06
N TYR A 46 2.53 5.51 -2.47
CA TYR A 46 1.30 6.00 -3.10
C TYR A 46 1.60 6.86 -4.32
N LEU A 47 0.78 6.70 -5.36
CA LEU A 47 0.88 7.52 -6.57
C LEU A 47 0.30 8.90 -6.32
N HIS A 48 0.95 9.92 -6.87
CA HIS A 48 0.53 11.30 -6.85
C HIS A 48 0.11 11.69 -8.25
N LEU A 49 -1.07 12.30 -8.36
CA LEU A 49 -1.54 12.89 -9.60
C LEU A 49 -1.31 14.40 -9.56
N LEU A 50 -0.86 14.91 -10.70
CA LEU A 50 -0.59 16.33 -10.91
C LEU A 50 -1.49 16.90 -12.01
N SER A 51 -2.19 16.06 -12.78
CA SER A 51 -3.01 16.49 -13.91
C SER A 51 -4.48 16.08 -13.79
N ALA A 52 -5.35 16.94 -14.32
CA ALA A 52 -6.79 16.66 -14.39
C ALA A 52 -7.09 15.54 -15.40
N GLU A 53 -6.25 15.36 -16.43
CA GLU A 53 -6.41 14.30 -17.42
C GLU A 53 -6.25 12.89 -16.82
N GLU A 54 -5.30 12.72 -15.90
CA GLU A 54 -5.10 11.44 -15.21
C GLU A 54 -6.30 11.09 -14.34
N LEU A 55 -6.93 12.08 -13.70
CA LEU A 55 -8.19 11.89 -12.97
C LEU A 55 -9.34 11.52 -13.90
N GLN A 56 -9.39 12.11 -15.10
CA GLN A 56 -10.40 11.77 -16.11
C GLN A 56 -10.26 10.34 -16.62
N ARG A 57 -9.02 9.90 -16.89
CA ARG A 57 -8.74 8.49 -17.26
C ARG A 57 -9.17 7.50 -16.18
N ARG A 58 -9.30 7.96 -14.93
CA ARG A 58 -9.80 7.18 -13.77
C ARG A 58 -11.30 7.31 -13.55
N GLY A 59 -12.03 7.92 -14.48
CA GLY A 59 -13.49 8.02 -14.48
C GLY A 59 -14.06 9.29 -13.84
N MET A 60 -13.22 10.27 -13.48
CA MET A 60 -13.70 11.56 -13.00
C MET A 60 -14.17 12.44 -14.16
N SER A 61 -15.29 13.16 -14.01
CA SER A 61 -15.71 14.12 -15.04
C SER A 61 -14.71 15.28 -15.15
N ALA A 62 -14.53 15.82 -16.35
CA ALA A 62 -13.53 16.87 -16.62
C ALA A 62 -13.66 18.08 -15.67
N LYS A 63 -14.88 18.59 -15.45
CA LYS A 63 -15.13 19.70 -14.52
C LYS A 63 -14.69 19.38 -13.09
N ARG A 64 -14.97 18.16 -12.63
CA ARG A 64 -14.63 17.73 -11.27
C ARG A 64 -13.12 17.50 -11.13
N ALA A 65 -12.49 16.91 -12.15
CA ALA A 65 -11.05 16.72 -12.18
C ALA A 65 -10.29 18.04 -12.13
N GLN A 66 -10.73 19.03 -12.92
CA GLN A 66 -10.12 20.36 -12.91
C GLN A 66 -10.26 21.05 -11.55
N LEU A 67 -11.45 20.98 -10.95
CA LEU A 67 -11.69 21.58 -9.63
C LEU A 67 -10.81 20.94 -8.55
N VAL A 68 -10.68 19.61 -8.56
CA VAL A 68 -9.84 18.87 -7.60
C VAL A 68 -8.38 19.27 -7.73
N ILE A 69 -7.83 19.33 -8.95
CA ILE A 69 -6.42 19.71 -9.16
C ILE A 69 -6.17 21.19 -8.82
N ASN A 70 -7.12 22.09 -9.12
CA ASN A 70 -6.99 23.49 -8.74
C ASN A 70 -6.95 23.68 -7.20
N ALA A 71 -7.73 22.88 -6.46
CA ALA A 71 -7.76 22.94 -5.00
C ALA A 71 -6.57 22.19 -4.36
N TYR A 72 -6.15 21.08 -4.97
CA TYR A 72 -5.07 20.21 -4.50
C TYR A 72 -4.10 19.96 -5.68
N PRO A 73 -3.11 20.84 -5.87
CA PRO A 73 -2.16 20.73 -6.99
C PRO A 73 -1.38 19.41 -7.01
N VAL A 74 -1.25 18.75 -5.85
CA VAL A 74 -0.73 17.39 -5.72
C VAL A 74 -1.77 16.54 -5.00
N LEU A 75 -2.37 15.59 -5.71
CA LEU A 75 -3.34 14.68 -5.14
C LEU A 75 -2.72 13.29 -4.94
N VAL A 76 -2.63 12.85 -3.68
CA VAL A 76 -2.19 11.48 -3.36
C VAL A 76 -3.34 10.50 -3.51
N LEU A 77 -3.17 9.48 -4.36
CA LEU A 77 -4.13 8.40 -4.53
C LEU A 77 -4.06 7.43 -3.36
N SER A 78 -5.15 7.29 -2.60
CA SER A 78 -5.22 6.33 -1.50
C SER A 78 -5.49 4.88 -1.96
N ASN A 79 -5.95 4.72 -3.19
CA ASN A 79 -6.34 3.45 -3.81
C ASN A 79 -5.25 2.88 -4.73
N GLU A 80 -4.16 3.60 -5.01
CA GLU A 80 -3.10 3.14 -5.91
C GLU A 80 -1.72 3.39 -5.33
N TRP A 81 -0.87 2.36 -5.32
CA TRP A 81 0.49 2.46 -4.83
C TRP A 81 1.42 1.43 -5.49
N LEU A 82 2.72 1.65 -5.36
CA LEU A 82 3.75 0.67 -5.64
C LEU A 82 4.17 -0.06 -4.36
N GLU A 83 4.35 -1.37 -4.45
CA GLU A 83 4.84 -2.22 -3.36
C GLU A 83 5.75 -3.31 -3.93
N GLU A 84 6.84 -3.61 -3.23
CA GLU A 84 7.69 -4.76 -3.54
C GLU A 84 7.04 -6.04 -3.00
N LEU A 85 6.75 -6.99 -3.88
CA LEU A 85 6.08 -8.23 -3.55
C LEU A 85 6.94 -9.43 -3.92
N PHE A 86 7.03 -10.39 -3.01
CA PHE A 86 7.67 -11.68 -3.27
C PHE A 86 6.65 -12.69 -3.79
N CYS A 87 7.01 -13.38 -4.87
CA CYS A 87 6.22 -14.50 -5.38
C CYS A 87 7.00 -15.82 -5.20
N PRO A 88 6.44 -16.82 -4.49
CA PRO A 88 7.12 -18.09 -4.25
C PRO A 88 7.33 -18.91 -5.52
N LYS A 89 6.44 -18.80 -6.51
CA LYS A 89 6.61 -19.45 -7.82
C LYS A 89 7.68 -18.77 -8.68
N CYS A 90 7.81 -17.45 -8.60
CA CYS A 90 8.87 -16.72 -9.32
C CYS A 90 10.22 -16.79 -8.61
N GLY A 91 10.26 -17.15 -7.32
CA GLY A 91 11.47 -17.15 -6.50
C GLY A 91 12.12 -15.78 -6.32
N SER A 92 11.41 -14.68 -6.60
CA SER A 92 11.97 -13.32 -6.57
C SER A 92 10.97 -12.28 -6.07
N SER A 93 11.52 -11.20 -5.49
CA SER A 93 10.79 -9.99 -5.18
C SER A 93 10.80 -9.06 -6.38
N ARG A 94 9.64 -8.48 -6.70
CA ARG A 94 9.47 -7.54 -7.81
C ARG A 94 8.53 -6.41 -7.41
N TRP A 95 8.74 -5.25 -8.00
CA TRP A 95 7.88 -4.10 -7.80
C TRP A 95 6.59 -4.24 -8.58
N CYS A 96 5.47 -4.09 -7.87
CA CYS A 96 4.14 -4.19 -8.42
C CYS A 96 3.36 -2.91 -8.18
N HIS A 97 2.58 -2.52 -9.19
CA HIS A 97 1.52 -1.52 -9.05
C HIS A 97 0.26 -2.21 -8.55
N ILE A 98 -0.27 -1.73 -7.43
CA ILE A 98 -1.47 -2.26 -6.80
C ILE A 98 -2.58 -1.21 -6.93
N THR A 99 -3.71 -1.63 -7.49
CA THR A 99 -4.95 -0.85 -7.53
C THR A 99 -5.98 -1.51 -6.63
N LYS A 100 -6.39 -0.79 -5.59
CA LYS A 100 -7.43 -1.22 -4.66
C LYS A 100 -8.80 -0.92 -5.24
N HIS A 101 -9.63 -1.96 -5.36
CA HIS A 101 -11.03 -1.83 -5.76
C HIS A 101 -11.95 -1.88 -4.53
N ASP A 102 -11.68 -2.78 -3.60
CA ASP A 102 -12.39 -2.90 -2.32
C ASP A 102 -11.42 -3.22 -1.16
N ARG A 103 -11.93 -3.59 0.02
CA ARG A 103 -11.13 -4.02 1.17
C ARG A 103 -10.33 -5.29 0.87
N VAL A 104 -10.87 -6.18 0.05
CA VAL A 104 -10.27 -7.49 -0.26
C VAL A 104 -9.71 -7.51 -1.68
N GLU A 105 -10.50 -7.06 -2.65
CA GLU A 105 -10.17 -7.12 -4.07
C GLU A 105 -9.17 -6.04 -4.49
N HIS A 106 -8.05 -6.49 -5.06
CA HIS A 106 -6.99 -5.64 -5.58
C HIS A 106 -6.49 -6.19 -6.91
N THR A 107 -6.23 -5.29 -7.86
CA THR A 107 -5.52 -5.62 -9.09
C THR A 107 -4.04 -5.40 -8.88
N VAL A 108 -3.23 -6.36 -9.33
CA VAL A 108 -1.76 -6.28 -9.25
C VAL A 108 -1.20 -6.37 -10.67
N ARG A 109 -0.32 -5.43 -11.01
CA ARG A 109 0.42 -5.41 -12.28
C ARG A 109 1.90 -5.17 -12.00
N TRP A 110 2.78 -5.54 -12.93
CA TRP A 110 4.17 -5.12 -12.84
C TRP A 110 4.26 -3.59 -12.88
N ALA A 111 5.09 -3.00 -12.03
CA ALA A 111 5.27 -1.55 -12.00
C ALA A 111 6.12 -1.11 -13.21
N PRO A 112 5.54 -0.46 -14.24
CA PRO A 112 6.32 0.13 -15.32
C PRO A 112 7.14 1.32 -14.78
N ARG A 113 8.19 1.70 -15.51
CA ARG A 113 9.15 2.72 -15.06
C ARG A 113 8.49 4.10 -14.91
N GLU A 114 7.56 4.42 -15.79
CA GLU A 114 6.87 5.71 -15.87
C GLU A 114 6.02 5.96 -14.61
N LEU A 115 5.48 4.92 -13.97
CA LEU A 115 4.73 5.07 -12.72
C LEU A 115 5.60 5.51 -11.55
N TRP A 116 6.91 5.28 -11.60
CA TRP A 116 7.81 5.72 -10.54
C TRP A 116 7.88 7.23 -10.46
N GLU A 117 7.78 7.95 -11.58
CA GLU A 117 7.78 9.42 -11.61
C GLU A 117 6.60 10.03 -10.83
N GLN A 118 5.53 9.26 -10.66
CA GLN A 118 4.31 9.68 -9.95
C GLN A 118 4.38 9.43 -8.43
N VAL A 119 5.36 8.72 -7.91
CA VAL A 119 5.48 8.46 -6.47
C VAL A 119 6.16 9.64 -5.77
N ALA A 120 5.70 10.14 -4.61
CA ALA A 120 6.59 11.02 -3.84
C ALA A 120 7.77 10.25 -3.26
N HIS A 121 8.96 10.85 -3.34
CA HIS A 121 10.23 10.29 -2.86
C HIS A 121 10.81 9.17 -3.74
N VAL A 122 10.71 9.34 -5.05
CA VAL A 122 11.10 8.35 -6.07
C VAL A 122 12.55 7.86 -5.91
N ASP A 123 12.59 6.53 -5.82
CA ASP A 123 13.67 5.59 -6.08
C ASP A 123 14.80 5.49 -5.02
N PRO A 124 14.88 4.37 -4.26
CA PRO A 124 16.04 4.10 -3.40
C PRO A 124 17.32 3.77 -4.19
N ILE A 125 17.20 3.48 -5.50
CA ILE A 125 18.31 3.06 -6.38
C ILE A 125 18.76 4.23 -7.26
N ALA A 126 17.84 5.00 -7.84
CA ALA A 126 18.14 6.22 -8.59
C ALA A 126 17.83 7.48 -7.76
N ALA A 127 18.76 8.43 -7.70
CA ALA A 127 18.49 9.71 -7.06
C ALA A 127 17.33 10.43 -7.78
N ASN A 128 16.42 11.04 -7.01
CA ASN A 128 15.39 11.92 -7.58
C ASN A 128 16.03 12.96 -8.52
N PRO A 129 15.73 12.93 -9.83
CA PRO A 129 16.40 13.77 -10.82
C PRO A 129 16.12 15.27 -10.64
N THR A 130 15.03 15.62 -9.93
CA THR A 130 14.67 17.02 -9.63
C THR A 130 15.45 17.60 -8.44
N VAL A 131 16.21 16.79 -7.71
CA VAL A 131 16.97 17.23 -6.54
C VAL A 131 18.41 17.53 -6.94
N SER A 132 18.79 18.82 -6.80
CA SER A 132 20.17 19.28 -7.04
C SER A 132 21.19 18.49 -6.21
N GLU A 133 22.44 18.43 -6.68
CA GLU A 133 23.52 17.78 -5.94
C GLU A 133 23.71 18.42 -4.55
N TYR A 134 23.50 19.73 -4.44
CA TYR A 134 23.57 20.48 -3.19
C TYR A 134 22.53 19.98 -2.17
N THR A 135 21.25 19.93 -2.57
CA THR A 135 20.17 19.45 -1.70
C THR A 135 20.39 17.99 -1.29
N ARG A 136 20.96 17.17 -2.19
CA ARG A 136 21.36 15.78 -1.86
C ARG A 136 22.45 15.71 -0.80
N ARG A 137 23.48 16.56 -0.90
CA ARG A 137 24.59 16.62 0.05
C ARG A 137 24.12 17.04 1.44
N GLU A 138 23.31 18.09 1.52
CA GLU A 138 22.80 18.61 2.80
C GLU A 138 21.81 17.64 3.47
N ALA A 139 20.95 16.95 2.71
CA ALA A 139 20.02 15.96 3.26
C ALA A 139 20.72 14.79 3.98
N ARG A 140 21.93 14.41 3.54
CA ARG A 140 22.74 13.34 4.16
C ARG A 140 23.63 13.84 5.30
N ARG A 141 23.82 15.15 5.44
CA ARG A 141 24.69 15.77 6.44
C ARG A 141 24.25 15.46 7.88
N HIS A 142 22.95 15.34 8.13
CA HIS A 142 22.44 14.92 9.44
C HIS A 142 22.73 13.47 9.82
N ARG A 143 23.06 12.59 8.85
CA ARG A 143 23.53 11.22 9.10
C ARG A 143 25.04 11.14 9.31
N GLN A 144 25.79 12.15 8.86
CA GLN A 144 27.23 12.23 9.11
C GLN A 144 27.45 12.66 10.56
N LYS A 145 28.07 11.78 11.33
CA LYS A 145 28.56 12.09 12.67
C LYS A 145 29.94 12.73 12.55
N ARG A 146 30.29 13.60 13.50
CA ARG A 146 31.66 14.08 13.65
C ARG A 146 32.59 12.91 14.04
N VAL A 147 33.90 13.13 14.00
CA VAL A 147 34.92 12.14 14.42
C VAL A 147 34.67 11.65 15.86
N ASP A 148 34.12 12.53 16.68
CA ASP A 148 33.70 12.37 18.07
C ASP A 148 32.31 11.70 18.25
N GLY A 149 31.68 11.22 17.16
CA GLY A 149 30.42 10.47 17.19
C GLY A 149 29.16 11.29 17.46
N LYS A 150 29.31 12.59 17.74
CA LYS A 150 28.22 13.55 17.94
C LYS A 150 27.65 14.07 16.61
N ARG A 151 26.41 14.57 16.64
CA ARG A 151 25.83 15.28 15.49
C ARG A 151 26.50 16.65 15.35
N PHE A 152 26.52 17.19 14.14
CA PHE A 152 27.10 18.51 13.89
C PHE A 152 26.30 19.67 14.51
N TYR A 153 25.05 19.43 14.89
CA TYR A 153 24.12 20.44 15.41
C TYR A 153 23.62 20.13 16.83
N ASP A 154 24.21 19.15 17.51
CA ASP A 154 24.01 18.88 18.93
C ASP A 154 25.20 19.41 19.74
#